data_AF-A0A7J4IKP2-F1
#
_entry.id   AF-A0A7J4IKP2-F1
#
_cell.length_a   1.000
_cell.length_b   1.000
_cell.length_c   1.000
_cell.angle_alpha   90.00
_cell.angle_beta   90.00
_cell.angle_gamma   90.00
#
_symmetry.space_group_name_H-M   'P 1'
#
loop_
_entity.id
_entity.type
_entity.pdbx_description
1 polymer ?
#
loop_
_entity_poly.entity_id
_entity_poly.type
_entity_poly.pdbx_seq_one_letter_code
_entity_poly.pdbx_strand_id
1 'polypeptide(L)'
;MRTVQPFTVDIPQPVLDDLRERLARTRWPDAVDGAAWDYGTDLDYLRSLAEYWRDWYDWRSAEARVNEFAQFRASIDGLGVHFVHERGRGPDPLPIVLTHGWPDSFYRYRKVIPLLTDPARFGGDPADAFDVVVPSIPGFGFSDRPRERGVTSVRVAALWARLMTDVLGYERYGAAGGDLGSTITQYLALSQPGSVAGIHLTDIGFYFLNAGQPDLSEAERQYVSSIQQWWMQEGAYAMLHSTRPQTLAYGLADSPAGVAAWLVEKFRAWSDCEGDVERRFPRDDLLTHIMLYWVTGTIASAIRLYYEDGHAPPALQP
;
A
#
# COMPACT_ATOMS: atom_id res chain seq x y z
N MET A 1 -6.18 10.71 27.06
CA MET A 1 -5.60 11.46 25.91
C MET A 1 -4.95 10.44 25.00
N ARG A 2 -5.29 10.44 23.70
CA ARG A 2 -4.55 9.62 22.73
C ARG A 2 -3.24 10.35 22.45
N THR A 3 -2.12 9.75 22.83
CA THR A 3 -0.81 10.40 22.72
C THR A 3 -0.24 10.11 21.33
N VAL A 4 0.06 11.16 20.57
CA VAL A 4 0.88 11.06 19.36
C VAL A 4 2.35 11.03 19.80
N GLN A 5 3.10 10.06 19.29
CA GLN A 5 4.52 9.88 19.59
C GLN A 5 5.33 9.99 18.30
N PRO A 6 6.41 10.79 18.27
CA PRO A 6 7.36 10.76 17.15
C PRO A 6 7.87 9.34 16.89
N PHE A 7 8.05 9.01 15.63
CA PHE A 7 8.53 7.73 15.17
C PHE A 7 9.71 7.92 14.22
N THR A 8 10.71 7.07 14.36
CA THR A 8 11.88 7.03 13.47
C THR A 8 12.13 5.58 13.14
N VAL A 9 12.29 5.28 11.86
CA VAL A 9 12.66 3.95 11.39
C VAL A 9 14.10 3.68 11.80
N ASP A 10 14.30 2.63 12.59
CA ASP A 10 15.61 2.15 13.01
C ASP A 10 15.59 0.62 13.00
N ILE A 11 15.96 0.03 11.87
CA ILE A 11 15.94 -1.42 11.69
C ILE A 11 17.20 -2.03 12.32
N PRO A 12 17.07 -3.00 13.25
CA PRO A 12 18.22 -3.64 13.86
C PRO A 12 19.11 -4.34 12.81
N GLN A 13 20.42 -4.19 12.94
CA GLN A 13 21.40 -4.82 12.03
C GLN A 13 21.19 -6.35 11.85
N PRO A 14 20.83 -7.13 12.89
CA PRO A 14 20.56 -8.57 12.72
C PRO A 14 19.45 -8.90 11.71
N VAL A 15 18.47 -8.01 11.50
CA VAL A 15 17.41 -8.21 10.48
C VAL A 15 17.98 -8.11 9.07
N LEU A 16 18.95 -7.21 8.86
CA LEU A 16 19.63 -7.03 7.57
C LEU A 16 20.65 -8.13 7.30
N ASP A 17 21.29 -8.64 8.35
CA ASP A 17 22.22 -9.76 8.24
C ASP A 17 21.48 -11.06 7.90
N ASP A 18 20.33 -11.33 8.55
CA ASP A 18 19.44 -12.46 8.24
C ASP A 18 18.93 -12.39 6.79
N LEU A 19 18.50 -11.21 6.33
CA LEU A 19 18.11 -10.98 4.93
C LEU A 19 19.21 -11.41 3.96
N ARG A 20 20.44 -10.94 4.18
CA ARG A 20 21.60 -11.23 3.30
C ARG A 20 21.93 -12.71 3.30
N GLU A 21 21.91 -13.37 4.45
CA GLU A 21 22.14 -14.81 4.53
C GLU A 21 21.09 -15.59 3.73
N ARG A 22 19.81 -15.25 3.90
CA ARG A 22 18.71 -15.92 3.18
C ARG A 22 18.78 -15.71 1.67
N LEU A 23 19.09 -14.49 1.22
CA LEU A 23 19.30 -14.21 -0.21
C LEU A 23 20.46 -15.05 -0.77
N ALA A 24 21.58 -15.14 -0.06
CA ALA A 24 22.73 -15.95 -0.47
C ALA A 24 22.43 -17.46 -0.54
N ARG A 25 21.46 -17.93 0.24
CA ARG A 25 21.06 -19.34 0.34
C ARG A 25 19.76 -19.65 -0.40
N THR A 26 19.30 -18.74 -1.26
CA THR A 26 18.06 -18.93 -2.04
C THR A 26 18.14 -20.22 -2.84
N ARG A 27 17.18 -21.12 -2.63
CA ARG A 27 16.97 -22.30 -3.48
C ARG A 27 16.06 -21.91 -4.64
N TRP A 28 16.68 -21.64 -5.78
CA TRP A 28 15.99 -21.23 -7.01
C TRP A 28 15.19 -22.39 -7.64
N PRO A 29 13.97 -22.13 -8.14
CA PRO A 29 13.22 -23.10 -8.93
C PRO A 29 13.81 -23.23 -10.35
N ASP A 30 13.33 -24.22 -11.08
CA ASP A 30 13.44 -24.27 -12.54
C ASP A 30 12.47 -23.28 -13.21
N ALA A 31 12.67 -23.04 -14.50
CA ALA A 31 11.81 -22.20 -15.32
C ALA A 31 11.63 -22.84 -16.71
N VAL A 32 10.52 -22.52 -17.36
CA VAL A 32 10.27 -22.94 -18.76
C VAL A 32 11.12 -22.05 -19.67
N ASP A 33 11.94 -22.68 -20.51
CA ASP A 33 12.80 -21.96 -21.46
C ASP A 33 11.99 -21.01 -22.36
N GLY A 34 12.38 -19.74 -22.40
CA GLY A 34 11.76 -18.72 -23.24
C GLY A 34 10.40 -18.19 -22.74
N ALA A 35 9.91 -18.61 -21.58
CA ALA A 35 8.63 -18.14 -21.04
C ALA A 35 8.68 -16.71 -20.47
N ALA A 36 9.88 -16.21 -20.12
CA ALA A 36 10.08 -14.90 -19.53
C ALA A 36 9.07 -14.62 -18.38
N TRP A 37 8.19 -13.64 -18.55
CA TRP A 37 7.18 -13.23 -17.55
C TRP A 37 5.81 -13.89 -17.71
N ASP A 38 5.61 -14.74 -18.72
CA ASP A 38 4.30 -15.31 -19.05
C ASP A 38 3.75 -16.21 -17.92
N TYR A 39 4.64 -16.72 -17.05
CA TYR A 39 4.32 -17.62 -15.93
C TYR A 39 4.51 -16.94 -14.56
N GLY A 40 4.69 -15.62 -14.53
CA GLY A 40 4.95 -14.84 -13.31
C GLY A 40 6.31 -14.15 -13.35
N THR A 41 6.96 -13.98 -12.19
CA THR A 41 8.29 -13.34 -12.15
C THR A 41 9.32 -14.14 -12.92
N ASP A 42 9.98 -13.49 -13.88
CA ASP A 42 11.08 -14.07 -14.63
C ASP A 42 12.27 -14.46 -13.71
N LEU A 43 12.81 -15.66 -13.92
CA LEU A 43 13.84 -16.24 -13.04
C LEU A 43 15.16 -15.46 -13.11
N ASP A 44 15.59 -15.09 -14.31
CA ASP A 44 16.86 -14.40 -14.52
C ASP A 44 16.80 -12.98 -13.96
N TYR A 45 15.68 -12.29 -14.17
CA TYR A 45 15.41 -11.01 -13.55
C TYR A 45 15.43 -11.10 -12.02
N LEU A 46 14.73 -12.08 -11.43
CA LEU A 46 14.67 -12.22 -9.97
C LEU A 46 16.04 -12.57 -9.37
N ARG A 47 16.83 -13.41 -10.03
CA ARG A 47 18.23 -13.68 -9.65
C ARG A 47 19.06 -12.40 -9.66
N SER A 48 18.99 -11.64 -10.75
CA SER A 48 19.70 -10.36 -10.88
C SER A 48 19.28 -9.36 -9.80
N LEU A 49 17.98 -9.27 -9.50
CA LEU A 49 17.45 -8.38 -8.46
C LEU A 49 17.90 -8.84 -7.06
N ALA A 50 17.87 -10.15 -6.78
CA ALA A 50 18.30 -10.71 -5.49
C ALA A 50 19.81 -10.54 -5.25
N GLU A 51 20.63 -10.69 -6.30
CA GLU A 51 22.05 -10.38 -6.27
C GLU A 51 22.26 -8.89 -5.99
N TYR A 52 21.56 -8.00 -6.72
CA TYR A 52 21.59 -6.57 -6.48
C TYR A 52 21.25 -6.22 -5.02
N TRP A 53 20.18 -6.83 -4.53
CA TRP A 53 19.67 -6.62 -3.17
C TRP A 53 20.66 -7.07 -2.09
N ARG A 54 21.38 -8.16 -2.33
CA ARG A 54 22.36 -8.71 -1.38
C ARG A 54 23.62 -7.84 -1.31
N ASP A 55 24.19 -7.48 -2.45
CA ASP A 55 25.57 -6.98 -2.53
C ASP A 55 25.68 -5.46 -2.74
N TRP A 56 24.63 -4.79 -3.25
CA TRP A 56 24.70 -3.38 -3.63
C TRP A 56 23.62 -2.50 -3.01
N TYR A 57 22.42 -3.02 -2.79
CA TYR A 57 21.35 -2.24 -2.17
C TYR A 57 21.70 -1.83 -0.75
N ASP A 58 21.63 -0.52 -0.47
CA ASP A 58 21.91 0.05 0.84
C ASP A 58 20.61 0.45 1.56
N TRP A 59 20.16 -0.42 2.46
CA TRP A 59 19.03 -0.13 3.33
C TRP A 59 19.25 1.11 4.20
N ARG A 60 20.47 1.38 4.68
CA ARG A 60 20.70 2.52 5.59
C ARG A 60 20.49 3.85 4.86
N SER A 61 20.91 3.93 3.61
CA SER A 61 20.58 5.07 2.74
C SER A 61 19.08 5.17 2.47
N ALA A 62 18.38 4.05 2.25
CA ALA A 62 16.93 4.05 2.06
C ALA A 62 16.16 4.44 3.33
N GLU A 63 16.58 3.94 4.49
CA GLU A 63 16.05 4.23 5.82
C GLU A 63 16.18 5.72 6.15
N ALA A 64 17.34 6.32 5.85
CA ALA A 64 17.52 7.77 5.98
C ALA A 64 16.52 8.56 5.13
N ARG A 65 16.28 8.15 3.88
CA ARG A 65 15.28 8.76 3.00
C ARG A 65 13.84 8.58 3.50
N VAL A 66 13.50 7.41 4.04
CA VAL A 66 12.19 7.19 4.66
C VAL A 66 12.00 8.13 5.86
N ASN A 67 13.07 8.34 6.65
CA ASN A 67 13.09 9.23 7.80
C ASN A 67 13.18 10.73 7.47
N GLU A 68 13.23 11.12 6.19
CA GLU A 68 13.10 12.53 5.79
C GLU A 68 11.69 13.06 6.09
N PHE A 69 10.69 12.18 6.21
CA PHE A 69 9.33 12.53 6.57
C PHE A 69 9.12 12.53 8.09
N ALA A 70 8.32 13.49 8.57
CA ALA A 70 7.82 13.53 9.94
C ALA A 70 6.84 12.36 10.18
N GLN A 71 7.31 11.35 10.87
CA GLN A 71 6.57 10.12 11.17
C GLN A 71 6.16 10.06 12.63
N PHE A 72 5.00 9.44 12.87
CA PHE A 72 4.41 9.34 14.20
C PHE A 72 3.71 7.98 14.40
N ARG A 73 3.47 7.65 15.66
CA ARG A 73 2.55 6.59 16.06
C ARG A 73 1.50 7.11 17.04
N ALA A 74 0.29 6.58 16.93
CA ALA A 74 -0.80 6.81 17.88
C ALA A 74 -1.56 5.52 18.16
N SER A 75 -1.99 5.33 19.41
CA SER A 75 -2.87 4.21 19.79
C SER A 75 -4.34 4.59 19.57
N ILE A 76 -5.00 3.90 18.63
CA ILE A 76 -6.38 4.14 18.21
C ILE A 76 -7.13 2.81 18.29
N ASP A 77 -8.12 2.70 19.19
CA ASP A 77 -8.90 1.47 19.44
C ASP A 77 -8.03 0.23 19.69
N GLY A 78 -6.98 0.40 20.49
CA GLY A 78 -6.07 -0.68 20.88
C GLY A 78 -5.06 -1.08 19.81
N LEU A 79 -5.02 -0.38 18.67
CA LEU A 79 -4.03 -0.59 17.61
C LEU A 79 -3.08 0.61 17.52
N GLY A 80 -1.78 0.36 17.52
CA GLY A 80 -0.76 1.36 17.24
C GLY A 80 -0.66 1.64 15.74
N VAL A 81 -1.21 2.77 15.31
CA VAL A 81 -1.19 3.24 13.93
C VAL A 81 0.06 4.08 13.70
N HIS A 82 0.87 3.70 12.71
CA HIS A 82 1.93 4.54 12.15
C HIS A 82 1.37 5.47 11.07
N PHE A 83 1.87 6.71 11.01
CA PHE A 83 1.53 7.65 9.95
C PHE A 83 2.62 8.70 9.73
N VAL A 84 2.77 9.16 8.48
CA VAL A 84 3.44 10.42 8.16
C VAL A 84 2.48 11.57 8.38
N HIS A 85 2.95 12.69 8.92
CA HIS A 85 2.20 13.94 9.02
C HIS A 85 3.09 15.13 8.66
N GLU A 86 2.92 15.64 7.44
CA GLU A 86 3.61 16.82 6.93
C GLU A 86 2.67 18.02 6.89
N ARG A 87 3.11 19.15 7.44
CA ARG A 87 2.31 20.39 7.45
C ARG A 87 2.52 21.17 6.16
N GLY A 88 1.42 21.68 5.60
CA GLY A 88 1.44 22.48 4.38
C GLY A 88 2.03 23.87 4.59
N ARG A 89 2.55 24.43 3.49
CA ARG A 89 3.11 25.77 3.35
C ARG A 89 2.23 26.56 2.39
N GLY A 90 1.16 27.12 2.93
CA GLY A 90 0.18 27.92 2.22
C GLY A 90 -0.62 28.78 3.20
N PRO A 91 -1.49 29.67 2.72
CA PRO A 91 -2.29 30.54 3.57
C PRO A 91 -3.31 29.77 4.42
N ASP A 92 -3.86 28.66 3.90
CA ASP A 92 -4.85 27.80 4.58
C ASP A 92 -4.77 26.35 4.05
N PRO A 93 -3.76 25.55 4.44
CA PRO A 93 -3.58 24.22 3.88
C PRO A 93 -4.74 23.28 4.23
N LEU A 94 -5.41 22.73 3.22
CA LEU A 94 -6.49 21.77 3.44
C LEU A 94 -5.92 20.43 3.96
N PRO A 95 -6.40 19.86 5.08
CA PRO A 95 -5.90 18.57 5.52
C PRO A 95 -6.37 17.45 4.58
N ILE A 96 -5.49 16.51 4.24
CA ILE A 96 -5.82 15.36 3.41
C ILE A 96 -5.21 14.08 3.99
N VAL A 97 -6.04 13.03 4.06
CA VAL A 97 -5.57 11.67 4.38
C VAL A 97 -5.36 10.87 3.10
N LEU A 98 -4.14 10.35 2.89
CA LEU A 98 -3.76 9.54 1.73
C LEU A 98 -3.60 8.08 2.13
N THR A 99 -4.49 7.20 1.66
CA THR A 99 -4.49 5.78 2.02
C THR A 99 -3.91 4.92 0.90
N HIS A 100 -2.82 4.24 1.21
CA HIS A 100 -2.16 3.29 0.30
C HIS A 100 -2.96 1.98 0.16
N GLY A 101 -2.45 1.02 -0.62
CA GLY A 101 -3.04 -0.30 -0.78
C GLY A 101 -2.03 -1.43 -0.64
N TRP A 102 -2.19 -2.48 -1.43
CA TRP A 102 -1.29 -3.61 -1.58
C TRP A 102 -0.94 -3.77 -3.08
N PRO A 103 0.31 -4.11 -3.46
CA PRO A 103 1.49 -4.42 -2.65
C PRO A 103 2.38 -3.21 -2.32
N ASP A 104 1.82 -2.01 -2.13
CA ASP A 104 2.59 -0.82 -1.76
C ASP A 104 2.54 -0.51 -0.25
N SER A 105 2.91 0.71 0.13
CA SER A 105 2.92 1.18 1.52
C SER A 105 2.74 2.69 1.55
N PHE A 106 2.73 3.29 2.75
CA PHE A 106 2.75 4.75 2.93
C PHE A 106 3.81 5.44 2.05
N TYR A 107 4.94 4.77 1.80
CA TYR A 107 6.07 5.30 1.02
C TYR A 107 5.75 5.50 -0.47
N ARG A 108 4.61 5.02 -0.98
CA ARG A 108 4.13 5.32 -2.34
C ARG A 108 3.98 6.82 -2.57
N TYR A 109 3.61 7.56 -1.53
CA TYR A 109 3.28 8.98 -1.63
C TYR A 109 4.50 9.91 -1.51
N ARG A 110 5.71 9.37 -1.29
CA ARG A 110 6.93 10.18 -1.07
C ARG A 110 7.17 11.26 -2.12
N LYS A 111 6.82 11.00 -3.38
CA LYS A 111 7.03 11.93 -4.50
C LYS A 111 5.95 13.01 -4.57
N VAL A 112 4.75 12.76 -4.05
CA VAL A 112 3.63 13.71 -4.09
C VAL A 112 3.49 14.52 -2.80
N ILE A 113 3.96 14.01 -1.66
CA ILE A 113 3.92 14.73 -0.38
C ILE A 113 4.51 16.14 -0.53
N PRO A 114 5.75 16.34 -1.05
CA PRO A 114 6.32 17.68 -1.19
C PRO A 114 5.51 18.60 -2.13
N LEU A 115 4.91 18.03 -3.18
CA LEU A 115 4.11 18.77 -4.16
C LEU A 115 2.81 19.30 -3.53
N LEU A 116 2.18 18.49 -2.68
CA LEU A 116 0.95 18.85 -1.98
C LEU A 116 1.22 19.80 -0.82
N THR A 117 2.32 19.62 -0.09
CA THR A 117 2.62 20.45 1.08
C THR A 117 3.19 21.80 0.70
N ASP A 118 3.97 21.93 -0.39
CA ASP A 118 4.64 23.17 -0.78
C ASP A 118 4.52 23.41 -2.30
N PRO A 119 3.30 23.58 -2.83
CA PRO A 119 3.07 23.69 -4.27
C PRO A 119 3.83 24.87 -4.89
N ALA A 120 4.01 25.97 -4.14
CA ALA A 120 4.74 27.16 -4.58
C ALA A 120 6.20 26.85 -5.00
N ARG A 121 6.87 25.96 -4.26
CA ARG A 121 8.23 25.50 -4.59
C ARG A 121 8.31 24.78 -5.94
N PHE A 122 7.19 24.28 -6.45
CA PHE A 122 7.08 23.56 -7.72
C PHE A 122 6.29 24.33 -8.79
N GLY A 123 6.03 25.63 -8.57
CA GLY A 123 5.34 26.50 -9.53
C GLY A 123 3.80 26.43 -9.50
N GLY A 124 3.22 25.77 -8.50
CA GLY A 124 1.78 25.79 -8.22
C GLY A 124 1.34 26.99 -7.37
N ASP A 125 0.02 27.14 -7.17
CA ASP A 125 -0.54 28.18 -6.30
C ASP A 125 -0.35 27.79 -4.81
N PRO A 126 0.24 28.65 -3.96
CA PRO A 126 0.30 28.41 -2.51
C PRO A 126 -1.05 28.11 -1.85
N ALA A 127 -2.16 28.60 -2.41
CA ALA A 127 -3.51 28.33 -1.92
C ALA A 127 -3.95 26.86 -2.08
N ASP A 128 -3.30 26.10 -2.97
CA ASP A 128 -3.56 24.68 -3.20
C ASP A 128 -2.73 23.77 -2.26
N ALA A 129 -2.15 24.32 -1.19
CA ALA A 129 -1.37 23.53 -0.24
C ALA A 129 -2.26 22.60 0.61
N PHE A 130 -1.70 21.48 1.05
CA PHE A 130 -2.35 20.53 1.94
C PHE A 130 -1.48 20.25 3.19
N ASP A 131 -2.13 20.04 4.33
CA ASP A 131 -1.52 19.22 5.38
C ASP A 131 -1.71 17.75 5.00
N VAL A 132 -0.62 17.00 4.84
CA VAL A 132 -0.67 15.63 4.33
C VAL A 132 -0.48 14.63 5.45
N VAL A 133 -1.47 13.73 5.60
CA VAL A 133 -1.43 12.60 6.54
C VAL A 133 -1.42 11.30 5.75
N VAL A 134 -0.39 10.47 5.93
CA VAL A 134 -0.27 9.18 5.23
C VAL A 134 -0.15 8.04 6.24
N PRO A 135 -1.27 7.46 6.69
CA PRO A 135 -1.24 6.37 7.63
C PRO A 135 -0.90 5.05 6.95
N SER A 136 -0.18 4.19 7.68
CA SER A 136 0.01 2.79 7.29
C SER A 136 -1.20 1.98 7.75
N ILE A 137 -1.85 1.27 6.83
CA ILE A 137 -3.00 0.40 7.13
C ILE A 137 -2.59 -0.59 8.25
N PRO A 138 -3.44 -0.87 9.26
CA PRO A 138 -3.15 -1.90 10.26
C PRO A 138 -2.76 -3.23 9.61
N GLY A 139 -1.62 -3.79 10.01
CA GLY A 139 -1.03 -4.96 9.36
C GLY A 139 -0.06 -4.67 8.23
N PHE A 140 0.17 -3.40 7.88
CA PHE A 140 1.15 -2.95 6.89
C PHE A 140 2.20 -2.04 7.51
N GLY A 141 3.43 -2.11 6.98
CA GLY A 141 4.53 -1.22 7.36
C GLY A 141 4.75 -1.20 8.88
N PHE A 142 4.79 0.00 9.45
CA PHE A 142 5.09 0.20 10.88
C PHE A 142 3.84 0.28 11.77
N SER A 143 2.64 0.06 11.21
CA SER A 143 1.43 -0.12 12.01
C SER A 143 1.39 -1.51 12.64
N ASP A 144 0.71 -1.63 13.77
CA ASP A 144 0.58 -2.91 14.47
C ASP A 144 -0.07 -3.98 13.58
N ARG A 145 0.40 -5.22 13.75
CA ARG A 145 -0.18 -6.40 13.09
C ARG A 145 -1.38 -6.88 13.92
N PRO A 146 -2.61 -6.86 13.37
CA PRO A 146 -3.78 -7.34 14.11
C PRO A 146 -3.61 -8.79 14.58
N ARG A 147 -3.96 -9.03 15.85
CA ARG A 147 -3.98 -10.36 16.48
C ARG A 147 -5.38 -10.94 16.61
N GLU A 148 -6.39 -10.10 16.41
CA GLU A 148 -7.80 -10.46 16.47
C GLU A 148 -8.43 -10.31 15.08
N ARG A 149 -9.53 -11.04 14.86
CA ARG A 149 -10.36 -10.93 13.66
C ARG A 149 -11.08 -9.58 13.60
N GLY A 150 -11.63 -9.25 12.44
CA GLY A 150 -12.49 -8.09 12.23
C GLY A 150 -11.75 -6.79 11.96
N VAL A 151 -10.51 -6.85 11.44
CA VAL A 151 -9.87 -5.66 10.86
C VAL A 151 -10.19 -5.63 9.37
N THR A 152 -11.32 -5.01 9.06
CA THR A 152 -11.85 -4.80 7.71
C THR A 152 -11.59 -3.37 7.24
N SER A 153 -11.77 -3.10 5.95
CA SER A 153 -11.70 -1.76 5.36
C SER A 153 -12.64 -0.76 6.06
N VAL A 154 -13.82 -1.21 6.52
CA VAL A 154 -14.75 -0.40 7.33
C VAL A 154 -14.14 0.00 8.67
N ARG A 155 -13.49 -0.95 9.36
CA ARG A 155 -12.82 -0.67 10.63
C ARG A 155 -11.64 0.27 10.42
N VAL A 156 -10.86 0.08 9.35
CA VAL A 156 -9.75 0.99 9.02
C VAL A 156 -10.25 2.40 8.72
N ALA A 157 -11.36 2.56 8.00
CA ALA A 157 -11.99 3.86 7.79
C ALA A 157 -12.38 4.54 9.11
N ALA A 158 -12.95 3.79 10.07
CA ALA A 158 -13.23 4.32 11.41
C ALA A 158 -11.96 4.75 12.17
N LEU A 159 -10.85 4.03 12.00
CA LEU A 159 -9.55 4.45 12.55
C LEU A 159 -9.05 5.75 11.91
N TRP A 160 -9.24 5.95 10.61
CA TRP A 160 -8.87 7.19 9.91
C TRP A 160 -9.73 8.37 10.34
N ALA A 161 -11.04 8.18 10.52
CA ALA A 161 -11.91 9.21 11.08
C ALA A 161 -11.36 9.70 12.42
N ARG A 162 -11.06 8.76 13.33
CA ARG A 162 -10.52 9.02 14.66
C ARG A 162 -9.10 9.59 14.66
N LEU A 163 -8.26 9.19 13.70
CA LEU A 163 -6.94 9.77 13.50
C LEU A 163 -7.07 11.25 13.10
N MET A 164 -7.89 11.54 12.11
CA MET A 164 -8.04 12.90 11.60
C MET A 164 -8.71 13.82 12.61
N THR A 165 -9.84 13.42 13.22
CA THR A 165 -10.61 14.27 14.12
C THR A 165 -10.05 14.29 15.54
N ASP A 166 -10.03 13.13 16.21
CA ASP A 166 -9.79 13.08 17.65
C ASP A 166 -8.31 13.18 18.01
N VAL A 167 -7.42 12.74 17.11
CA VAL A 167 -5.97 12.70 17.34
C VAL A 167 -5.30 13.94 16.76
N LEU A 168 -5.63 14.33 15.53
CA LEU A 168 -4.99 15.45 14.83
C LEU A 168 -5.82 16.75 14.86
N GLY A 169 -7.09 16.71 15.26
CA GLY A 169 -7.94 17.89 15.41
C GLY A 169 -8.50 18.45 14.11
N TYR A 170 -8.42 17.71 13.00
CA TYR A 170 -8.97 18.14 11.71
C TYR A 170 -10.48 17.87 11.66
N GLU A 171 -11.28 18.91 11.84
CA GLU A 171 -12.74 18.83 11.76
C GLU A 171 -13.24 18.59 10.33
N ARG A 172 -12.54 19.14 9.34
CA ARG A 172 -12.84 19.01 7.91
C ARG A 172 -11.58 18.70 7.10
N TYR A 173 -11.61 17.65 6.28
CA TYR A 173 -10.45 17.17 5.53
C TYR A 173 -10.85 16.45 4.23
N GLY A 174 -9.96 16.44 3.23
CA GLY A 174 -10.08 15.57 2.06
C GLY A 174 -9.60 14.15 2.35
N ALA A 175 -10.03 13.19 1.55
CA ALA A 175 -9.50 11.83 1.60
C ALA A 175 -9.18 11.33 0.20
N ALA A 176 -8.05 10.63 0.04
CA ALA A 176 -7.69 10.04 -1.23
C ALA A 176 -7.09 8.65 -1.06
N GLY A 177 -7.31 7.80 -2.06
CA GLY A 177 -6.81 6.43 -2.02
C GLY A 177 -6.78 5.76 -3.38
N GLY A 178 -5.99 4.68 -3.45
CA GLY A 178 -5.95 3.72 -4.54
C GLY A 178 -5.97 2.31 -3.98
N ASP A 179 -6.36 1.32 -4.78
CA ASP A 179 -6.42 -0.09 -4.41
C ASP A 179 -7.28 -0.30 -3.14
N LEU A 180 -6.82 -1.02 -2.10
CA LEU A 180 -7.53 -1.15 -0.82
C LEU A 180 -7.84 0.22 -0.20
N GLY A 181 -6.97 1.21 -0.43
CA GLY A 181 -7.15 2.59 -0.02
C GLY A 181 -8.37 3.26 -0.65
N SER A 182 -8.76 2.88 -1.88
CA SER A 182 -9.99 3.38 -2.51
C SER A 182 -11.22 2.90 -1.75
N THR A 183 -11.27 1.63 -1.36
CA THR A 183 -12.37 1.06 -0.57
C THR A 183 -12.45 1.71 0.81
N ILE A 184 -11.32 1.85 1.50
CA ILE A 184 -11.25 2.52 2.81
C ILE A 184 -11.71 3.98 2.70
N THR A 185 -11.27 4.71 1.67
CA THR A 185 -11.63 6.11 1.45
C THR A 185 -13.13 6.28 1.22
N GLN A 186 -13.76 5.37 0.47
CA GLN A 186 -15.21 5.38 0.27
C GLN A 186 -15.96 5.13 1.58
N TYR A 187 -15.57 4.14 2.37
CA TYR A 187 -16.19 3.90 3.69
C TYR A 187 -15.98 5.08 4.65
N LEU A 188 -14.84 5.76 4.57
CA LEU A 188 -14.58 6.96 5.36
C LEU A 188 -15.57 8.08 4.99
N ALA A 189 -15.74 8.36 3.69
CA ALA A 189 -16.69 9.37 3.23
C ALA A 189 -18.14 9.03 3.56
N LEU A 190 -18.53 7.76 3.41
CA LEU A 190 -19.88 7.30 3.74
C LEU A 190 -20.18 7.43 5.24
N SER A 191 -19.22 7.14 6.10
CA SER A 191 -19.40 7.19 7.56
C SER A 191 -19.19 8.57 8.17
N GLN A 192 -18.46 9.48 7.50
CA GLN A 192 -18.10 10.80 7.99
C GLN A 192 -18.49 11.94 7.03
N PRO A 193 -19.75 12.04 6.58
CA PRO A 193 -20.16 13.05 5.58
C PRO A 193 -20.03 14.50 6.07
N GLY A 194 -19.99 14.73 7.39
CA GLY A 194 -19.77 16.06 7.96
C GLY A 194 -18.31 16.51 7.98
N SER A 195 -17.36 15.57 8.04
CA SER A 195 -15.93 15.86 8.15
C SER A 195 -15.18 15.68 6.82
N VAL A 196 -15.62 14.77 5.95
CA VAL A 196 -14.95 14.55 4.67
C VAL A 196 -15.42 15.58 3.66
N ALA A 197 -14.54 16.49 3.26
CA ALA A 197 -14.81 17.55 2.29
C ALA A 197 -15.03 17.04 0.87
N GLY A 198 -14.38 15.92 0.53
CA GLY A 198 -14.44 15.27 -0.77
C GLY A 198 -13.48 14.09 -0.83
N ILE A 199 -13.70 13.20 -1.80
CA ILE A 199 -12.81 12.07 -2.07
C ILE A 199 -12.17 12.15 -3.44
N HIS A 200 -10.93 11.66 -3.55
CA HIS A 200 -10.24 11.43 -4.81
C HIS A 200 -9.76 9.98 -4.88
N LEU A 201 -10.23 9.22 -5.86
CA LEU A 201 -9.89 7.82 -6.04
C LEU A 201 -9.05 7.64 -7.31
N THR A 202 -7.95 6.90 -7.23
CA THR A 202 -7.14 6.57 -8.43
C THR A 202 -7.68 5.38 -9.22
N ASP A 203 -8.57 4.61 -8.61
CA ASP A 203 -9.26 3.47 -9.19
C ASP A 203 -10.64 3.30 -8.53
N ILE A 204 -11.54 2.57 -9.21
CA ILE A 204 -12.88 2.27 -8.72
C ILE A 204 -13.07 0.75 -8.82
N GLY A 205 -13.49 0.13 -7.71
CA GLY A 205 -13.62 -1.32 -7.60
C GLY A 205 -14.71 -1.93 -8.50
N PHE A 206 -14.53 -3.19 -8.89
CA PHE A 206 -15.40 -3.90 -9.84
C PHE A 206 -16.85 -4.13 -9.34
N TYR A 207 -17.09 -4.15 -8.03
CA TYR A 207 -18.40 -4.49 -7.45
C TYR A 207 -19.54 -3.52 -7.82
N PHE A 208 -19.23 -2.32 -8.31
CA PHE A 208 -20.21 -1.37 -8.83
C PHE A 208 -20.90 -1.85 -10.12
N LEU A 209 -20.30 -2.80 -10.84
CA LEU A 209 -20.81 -3.32 -12.10
C LEU A 209 -21.90 -4.39 -11.93
N ASN A 210 -22.12 -4.92 -10.72
CA ASN A 210 -23.17 -5.91 -10.45
C ASN A 210 -24.53 -5.28 -10.06
N ALA A 211 -24.59 -3.96 -9.88
CA ALA A 211 -25.83 -3.25 -9.61
C ALA A 211 -26.53 -2.89 -10.92
N GLY A 212 -27.30 -3.84 -11.48
CA GLY A 212 -28.25 -3.62 -12.58
C GLY A 212 -27.70 -2.74 -13.70
N GLN A 213 -26.86 -3.30 -14.58
CA GLN A 213 -26.25 -2.50 -15.62
C GLN A 213 -27.34 -1.90 -16.54
N PRO A 214 -27.39 -0.56 -16.70
CA PRO A 214 -28.24 0.08 -17.69
C PRO A 214 -27.81 -0.33 -19.11
N ASP A 215 -28.48 0.21 -20.14
CA ASP A 215 -28.01 0.11 -21.53
C ASP A 215 -26.61 0.73 -21.66
N LEU A 216 -25.57 -0.09 -21.49
CA LEU A 216 -24.17 0.33 -21.63
C LEU A 216 -23.88 0.71 -23.08
N SER A 217 -23.06 1.73 -23.27
CA SER A 217 -22.41 1.98 -24.56
C SER A 217 -21.47 0.84 -24.93
N GLU A 218 -21.03 0.82 -26.18
CA GLU A 218 -20.04 -0.17 -26.64
C GLU A 218 -18.70 -0.03 -25.90
N ALA A 219 -18.26 1.20 -25.64
CA ALA A 219 -17.04 1.47 -24.89
C ALA A 219 -17.13 0.95 -23.45
N GLU A 220 -18.28 1.13 -22.78
CA GLU A 220 -18.49 0.61 -21.42
C GLU A 220 -18.55 -0.91 -21.39
N ARG A 221 -19.19 -1.56 -22.37
CA ARG A 221 -19.15 -3.03 -22.48
C ARG A 221 -17.72 -3.56 -22.67
N GLN A 222 -16.92 -2.90 -23.50
CA GLN A 222 -15.52 -3.26 -23.71
C GLN A 222 -14.70 -3.09 -22.42
N TYR A 223 -14.95 -2.02 -21.67
CA TYR A 223 -14.33 -1.80 -20.37
C TYR A 223 -14.72 -2.87 -19.33
N VAL A 224 -16.00 -3.23 -19.24
CA VAL A 224 -16.45 -4.32 -18.33
C VAL A 224 -15.80 -5.66 -18.71
N SER A 225 -15.76 -5.97 -20.01
CA SER A 225 -15.11 -7.17 -20.51
C SER A 225 -13.61 -7.21 -20.21
N SER A 226 -12.91 -6.08 -20.38
CA SER A 226 -11.47 -6.01 -20.09
C SER A 226 -11.19 -6.22 -18.61
N ILE A 227 -12.02 -5.70 -17.70
CA ILE A 227 -11.87 -5.97 -16.26
C ILE A 227 -12.10 -7.45 -15.94
N GLN A 228 -13.12 -8.09 -16.54
CA GLN A 228 -13.34 -9.52 -16.33
C GLN A 228 -12.15 -10.36 -16.80
N GLN A 229 -11.58 -10.04 -17.96
CA GLN A 229 -10.38 -10.71 -18.49
C GLN A 229 -9.18 -10.48 -17.57
N TRP A 230 -9.00 -9.26 -17.08
CA TRP A 230 -7.95 -8.95 -16.11
C TRP A 230 -8.10 -9.79 -14.84
N TRP A 231 -9.31 -9.94 -14.28
CA TRP A 231 -9.53 -10.80 -13.10
C TRP A 231 -9.18 -12.27 -13.36
N MET A 232 -9.44 -12.79 -14.55
CA MET A 232 -9.09 -14.17 -14.91
C MET A 232 -7.58 -14.38 -15.04
N GLN A 233 -6.83 -13.35 -15.45
CA GLN A 233 -5.38 -13.44 -15.66
C GLN A 233 -4.59 -13.07 -14.40
N GLU A 234 -5.00 -12.00 -13.72
CA GLU A 234 -4.25 -11.36 -12.64
C GLU A 234 -4.83 -11.63 -11.25
N GLY A 235 -6.13 -11.90 -11.15
CA GLY A 235 -6.87 -11.90 -9.87
C GLY A 235 -6.60 -13.06 -8.92
N ALA A 236 -5.80 -14.06 -9.32
CA ALA A 236 -5.52 -15.24 -8.52
C ALA A 236 -4.86 -14.91 -7.17
N TYR A 237 -4.02 -13.87 -7.11
CA TYR A 237 -3.40 -13.42 -5.86
C TYR A 237 -4.46 -13.07 -4.81
N ALA A 238 -5.50 -12.30 -5.20
CA ALA A 238 -6.55 -11.82 -4.32
C ALA A 238 -7.45 -12.97 -3.86
N MET A 239 -7.67 -13.98 -4.70
CA MET A 239 -8.39 -15.20 -4.31
C MET A 239 -7.62 -15.98 -3.24
N LEU A 240 -6.29 -16.10 -3.40
CA LEU A 240 -5.46 -16.77 -2.41
C LEU A 240 -5.40 -16.00 -1.09
N HIS A 241 -5.25 -14.67 -1.15
CA HIS A 241 -5.25 -13.78 0.02
C HIS A 241 -6.59 -13.78 0.74
N SER A 242 -7.70 -13.76 0.01
CA SER A 242 -9.05 -13.72 0.60
C SER A 242 -9.49 -15.04 1.20
N THR A 243 -8.89 -16.17 0.83
CA THR A 243 -9.33 -17.50 1.29
C THR A 243 -8.35 -18.17 2.24
N ARG A 244 -7.04 -18.15 1.96
CA ARG A 244 -6.01 -18.90 2.70
C ARG A 244 -4.73 -18.06 2.91
N PRO A 245 -4.83 -16.83 3.46
CA PRO A 245 -3.67 -15.94 3.59
C PRO A 245 -2.58 -16.54 4.49
N GLN A 246 -2.96 -17.24 5.56
CA GLN A 246 -2.00 -17.85 6.49
C GLN A 246 -1.16 -18.95 5.82
N THR A 247 -1.74 -19.70 4.87
CA THR A 247 -1.03 -20.76 4.14
C THR A 247 0.07 -20.15 3.27
N LEU A 248 -0.27 -19.10 2.50
CA LEU A 248 0.70 -18.38 1.67
C LEU A 248 1.78 -17.69 2.51
N ALA A 249 1.38 -17.12 3.66
CA ALA A 249 2.25 -16.34 4.52
C ALA A 249 3.52 -17.06 4.97
N TYR A 250 3.49 -18.38 5.19
CA TYR A 250 4.67 -19.12 5.63
C TYR A 250 5.81 -19.04 4.60
N GLY A 251 5.50 -19.19 3.31
CA GLY A 251 6.49 -19.10 2.25
C GLY A 251 6.99 -17.67 2.05
N LEU A 252 6.07 -16.69 2.03
CA LEU A 252 6.43 -15.28 1.79
C LEU A 252 7.19 -14.65 2.97
N ALA A 253 6.88 -15.04 4.21
CA ALA A 253 7.55 -14.48 5.38
C ALA A 253 8.93 -15.09 5.64
N ASP A 254 9.19 -16.32 5.16
CA ASP A 254 10.49 -17.00 5.35
C ASP A 254 11.49 -16.66 4.24
N SER A 255 11.02 -16.43 3.00
CA SER A 255 11.87 -16.29 1.82
C SER A 255 11.89 -14.85 1.29
N PRO A 256 13.02 -14.12 1.38
CA PRO A 256 13.14 -12.79 0.79
C PRO A 256 13.01 -12.81 -0.73
N ALA A 257 13.56 -13.82 -1.40
CA ALA A 257 13.35 -14.01 -2.84
C ALA A 257 11.87 -14.31 -3.16
N GLY A 258 11.19 -15.05 -2.28
CA GLY A 258 9.77 -15.35 -2.42
C GLY A 258 8.88 -14.11 -2.31
N VAL A 259 9.11 -13.24 -1.32
CA VAL A 259 8.38 -11.97 -1.22
C VAL A 259 8.76 -11.03 -2.37
N ALA A 260 10.03 -10.95 -2.78
CA ALA A 260 10.42 -10.14 -3.93
C ALA A 260 9.70 -10.56 -5.21
N ALA A 261 9.64 -11.87 -5.50
CA ALA A 261 8.88 -12.42 -6.63
C ALA A 261 7.41 -12.00 -6.56
N TRP A 262 6.79 -12.24 -5.41
CA TRP A 262 5.36 -11.99 -5.21
C TRP A 262 4.96 -10.51 -5.37
N LEU A 263 5.85 -9.59 -5.04
CA LEU A 263 5.57 -8.15 -5.16
C LEU A 263 6.00 -7.60 -6.54
N VAL A 264 7.19 -7.95 -7.05
CA VAL A 264 7.72 -7.34 -8.28
C VAL A 264 6.89 -7.63 -9.52
N GLU A 265 6.28 -8.80 -9.57
CA GLU A 265 5.35 -9.16 -10.65
C GLU A 265 4.22 -8.14 -10.75
N LYS A 266 3.69 -7.66 -9.62
CA LYS A 266 2.63 -6.64 -9.60
C LYS A 266 3.14 -5.26 -9.95
N PHE A 267 4.33 -4.88 -9.49
CA PHE A 267 4.97 -3.63 -9.93
C PHE A 267 5.16 -3.58 -11.45
N ARG A 268 5.53 -4.71 -12.07
CA ARG A 268 5.63 -4.82 -13.52
C ARG A 268 4.25 -4.80 -14.19
N ALA A 269 3.35 -5.68 -13.79
CA ALA A 269 2.08 -5.92 -14.47
C ALA A 269 1.10 -4.75 -14.34
N TRP A 270 1.14 -4.02 -13.22
CA TRP A 270 0.14 -2.99 -12.89
C TRP A 270 0.65 -1.56 -13.05
N SER A 271 1.80 -1.39 -13.71
CA SER A 271 2.37 -0.07 -13.97
C SER A 271 2.65 0.14 -15.45
N ASP A 272 2.62 1.39 -15.89
CA ASP A 272 2.94 1.83 -17.26
C ASP A 272 4.44 1.72 -17.57
N CYS A 273 5.01 0.53 -17.39
CA CYS A 273 6.42 0.23 -17.55
C CYS A 273 6.74 -0.49 -18.88
N GLU A 274 5.72 -0.75 -19.70
CA GLU A 274 5.85 -1.44 -21.01
C GLU A 274 6.58 -2.79 -20.90
N GLY A 275 6.41 -3.48 -19.78
CA GLY A 275 7.04 -4.78 -19.50
C GLY A 275 8.45 -4.71 -18.89
N ASP A 276 9.07 -3.52 -18.83
CA ASP A 276 10.34 -3.27 -18.15
C ASP A 276 10.11 -2.46 -16.87
N VAL A 277 9.98 -3.18 -15.74
CA VAL A 277 9.66 -2.60 -14.43
C VAL A 277 10.67 -1.53 -13.99
N GLU A 278 11.93 -1.64 -14.40
CA GLU A 278 12.99 -0.72 -13.98
C GLU A 278 12.86 0.67 -14.62
N ARG A 279 12.11 0.82 -15.73
CA ARG A 279 11.78 2.13 -16.32
C ARG A 279 10.96 3.02 -15.40
N ARG A 280 10.13 2.42 -14.54
CA ARG A 280 9.27 3.15 -13.59
C ARG A 280 9.77 3.04 -12.16
N PHE A 281 10.41 1.93 -11.83
CA PHE A 281 10.93 1.65 -10.49
C PHE A 281 12.39 1.23 -10.58
N PRO A 282 13.34 2.17 -10.54
CA PRO A 282 14.76 1.83 -10.40
C PRO A 282 14.97 0.84 -9.25
N ARG A 283 15.97 -0.04 -9.34
CA ARG A 283 16.16 -1.16 -8.39
C ARG A 283 16.11 -0.74 -6.92
N ASP A 284 16.76 0.38 -6.55
CA ASP A 284 16.71 0.90 -5.18
C ASP A 284 15.29 1.30 -4.74
N ASP A 285 14.53 1.95 -5.62
CA ASP A 285 13.15 2.37 -5.37
C ASP A 285 12.24 1.15 -5.20
N LEU A 286 12.38 0.15 -6.08
CA LEU A 286 11.62 -1.10 -6.04
C LEU A 286 11.96 -1.91 -4.78
N LEU A 287 13.24 -2.10 -4.49
CA LEU A 287 13.69 -2.83 -3.31
C LEU A 287 13.33 -2.12 -2.02
N THR A 288 13.26 -0.79 -1.99
CA THR A 288 12.79 -0.08 -0.79
C THR A 288 11.34 -0.43 -0.46
N HIS A 289 10.47 -0.55 -1.46
CA HIS A 289 9.10 -1.01 -1.24
C HIS A 289 9.05 -2.46 -0.74
N ILE A 290 9.83 -3.36 -1.33
CA ILE A 290 9.92 -4.77 -0.90
C ILE A 290 10.49 -4.88 0.51
N MET A 291 11.55 -4.12 0.81
CA MET A 291 12.21 -4.08 2.11
C MET A 291 11.26 -3.68 3.22
N LEU A 292 10.37 -2.71 2.99
CA LEU A 292 9.39 -2.31 3.98
C LEU A 292 8.51 -3.49 4.42
N TYR A 293 8.16 -4.43 3.53
CA TYR A 293 7.45 -5.66 3.92
C TYR A 293 8.34 -6.64 4.68
N TRP A 294 9.60 -6.78 4.26
CA TRP A 294 10.55 -7.70 4.89
C TRP A 294 10.92 -7.27 6.31
N VAL A 295 11.45 -6.06 6.49
CA VAL A 295 11.98 -5.57 7.77
C VAL A 295 10.90 -5.40 8.83
N THR A 296 9.66 -5.14 8.39
CA THR A 296 8.50 -5.05 9.29
C THR A 296 7.79 -6.39 9.47
N GLY A 297 8.17 -7.43 8.71
CA GLY A 297 7.54 -8.75 8.73
C GLY A 297 6.03 -8.72 8.46
N THR A 298 5.56 -7.78 7.63
CA THR A 298 4.12 -7.51 7.46
C THR A 298 3.47 -8.20 6.27
N ILE A 299 4.20 -8.92 5.41
CA ILE A 299 3.55 -9.57 4.26
C ILE A 299 2.38 -10.48 4.68
N ALA A 300 2.54 -11.20 5.80
CA ALA A 300 1.51 -12.07 6.35
C ALA A 300 0.30 -11.31 6.95
N SER A 301 0.52 -10.14 7.56
CA SER A 301 -0.55 -9.33 8.15
C SER A 301 -1.26 -8.46 7.12
N ALA A 302 -0.55 -7.98 6.12
CA ALA A 302 -1.08 -7.17 5.03
C ALA A 302 -2.13 -7.94 4.23
N ILE A 303 -1.79 -9.16 3.78
CA ILE A 303 -2.69 -9.97 2.95
C ILE A 303 -3.89 -10.53 3.73
N ARG A 304 -3.89 -10.47 5.07
CA ARG A 304 -5.04 -10.87 5.89
C ARG A 304 -6.23 -9.92 5.74
N LEU A 305 -6.00 -8.67 5.35
CA LEU A 305 -7.09 -7.71 5.12
C LEU A 305 -8.06 -8.20 4.03
N TYR A 306 -7.57 -8.84 2.97
CA TYR A 306 -8.42 -9.47 1.94
C TYR A 306 -9.33 -10.55 2.51
N TYR A 307 -8.84 -11.35 3.47
CA TYR A 307 -9.65 -12.38 4.12
C TYR A 307 -10.71 -11.77 5.03
N GLU A 308 -10.33 -10.76 5.82
CA GLU A 308 -11.26 -10.05 6.69
C GLU A 308 -12.36 -9.36 5.87
N ASP A 309 -12.02 -8.68 4.77
CA ASP A 309 -13.02 -8.04 3.90
C ASP A 309 -13.89 -9.06 3.17
N GLY A 310 -13.31 -10.15 2.65
CA GLY A 310 -14.06 -11.20 1.95
C GLY A 310 -15.01 -12.02 2.83
N HIS A 311 -14.83 -11.99 4.16
CA HIS A 311 -15.65 -12.73 5.12
C HIS A 311 -16.45 -11.82 6.06
N ALA A 312 -16.34 -10.50 5.91
CA ALA A 312 -17.15 -9.56 6.66
C ALA A 312 -18.62 -9.66 6.21
N PRO A 313 -19.59 -9.47 7.13
CA PRO A 313 -20.96 -9.21 6.71
C PRO A 313 -21.01 -7.95 5.83
N PRO A 314 -21.97 -7.84 4.90
CA PRO A 314 -22.14 -6.65 4.07
C PRO A 314 -22.13 -5.40 4.94
N ALA A 315 -21.19 -4.50 4.66
CA ALA A 315 -20.95 -3.29 5.46
C ALA A 315 -22.15 -2.33 5.48
N LEU A 316 -23.05 -2.46 4.52
CA LEU A 316 -24.24 -1.63 4.36
C LEU A 316 -25.42 -2.55 4.07
N GLN A 317 -26.44 -2.48 4.93
CA GLN A 317 -27.79 -2.86 4.53
C GLN A 317 -28.41 -1.66 3.80
N PRO A 318 -29.23 -1.90 2.75
CA PRO A 318 -29.81 -0.84 1.92
C PRO A 318 -30.61 0.20 2.71
#